data_AF-A0A318IC52-F1
#
_entry.id   AF-A0A318IC52-F1
#
_cell.length_a   1.000
_cell.length_b   1.000
_cell.length_c   1.000
_cell.angle_alpha   90.00
_cell.angle_beta   90.00
_cell.angle_gamma   90.00
#
_symmetry.space_group_name_H-M   'P 1'
#
loop_
_entity.id
_entity.type
_entity.pdbx_description
1 polymer ?
#
loop_
_entity_poly.entity_id
_entity_poly.type
_entity_poly.pdbx_seq_one_letter_code
_entity_poly.pdbx_strand_id
1 'polypeptide(L)'
;MKNIALLLSTMLVSLSLFSFSGKDKCLNSDDINCYIESHNPFAEGLLMDEEVRNLSLEDIDLIEEEEEIVLNFDPTPYLPLDFNAYRGMGFDLTKIVVMEMEEEIVLGFDPAQYLPIGFNAYQGMELNLNNIIIEEIEEEIDLGFEVMNYLPKGFDAYAK
;
A
#
# COMPACT_ATOMS: atom_id res chain seq x y z
N MET A 1 13.83 55.92 -37.32
CA MET A 1 13.35 55.45 -35.99
C MET A 1 13.07 53.94 -35.94
N LYS A 2 12.44 53.34 -36.97
CA LYS A 2 12.10 51.90 -36.99
C LYS A 2 13.29 50.94 -36.83
N ASN A 3 14.43 51.24 -37.48
CA ASN A 3 15.63 50.39 -37.42
C ASN A 3 16.36 50.49 -36.07
N ILE A 4 16.24 51.64 -35.38
CA ILE A 4 16.83 51.86 -34.05
C ILE A 4 16.02 51.08 -33.00
N ALA A 5 14.69 51.11 -33.09
CA ALA A 5 13.82 50.32 -32.22
C ALA A 5 14.05 48.81 -32.39
N LEU A 6 14.28 48.35 -33.63
CA LEU A 6 14.61 46.94 -33.90
C LEU A 6 15.92 46.53 -33.24
N LEU A 7 16.99 47.33 -33.41
CA LEU A 7 18.31 47.07 -32.79
C LEU A 7 18.25 47.06 -31.26
N LEU A 8 17.51 48.00 -30.66
CA LEU A 8 17.31 48.04 -29.21
C LEU A 8 16.55 46.81 -28.71
N SER A 9 15.51 46.37 -29.43
CA SER A 9 14.74 45.18 -29.07
C SER A 9 15.59 43.90 -29.14
N THR A 10 16.42 43.75 -30.19
CA THR A 10 17.32 42.59 -30.32
C THR A 10 18.38 42.58 -29.24
N MET A 11 18.89 43.76 -28.85
CA MET A 11 19.88 43.85 -27.79
C MET A 11 19.28 43.48 -26.43
N LEU A 12 18.07 43.97 -26.12
CA LEU A 12 17.34 43.64 -24.88
C LEU A 12 17.02 42.14 -24.74
N VAL A 13 16.61 41.50 -25.84
CA VAL A 13 16.37 40.04 -25.87
C VAL A 13 17.67 39.29 -25.63
N SER A 14 18.76 39.67 -26.31
CA SER A 14 20.06 39.01 -26.12
C SER A 14 20.59 39.15 -24.68
N LEU A 15 20.45 40.34 -24.08
CA LEU A 15 20.89 40.59 -22.70
C LEU A 15 20.06 39.81 -21.67
N SER A 16 18.76 39.63 -21.94
CA SER A 16 17.87 38.79 -21.10
C SER A 16 18.27 37.32 -21.17
N LEU A 17 18.65 36.81 -22.36
CA LEU A 17 19.10 35.43 -22.52
C LEU A 17 20.47 35.18 -21.85
N PHE A 18 21.41 36.12 -21.89
CA PHE A 18 22.67 35.99 -21.16
C PHE A 18 22.51 36.06 -19.63
N SER A 19 21.46 36.73 -19.14
CA SER A 19 21.15 36.79 -17.70
C SER A 19 20.55 35.48 -17.17
N PHE A 20 20.05 34.61 -18.05
CA PHE A 20 19.60 33.26 -17.70
C PHE A 20 20.77 32.26 -17.76
N SER A 21 21.86 32.55 -17.05
CA SER A 21 22.81 31.51 -16.68
C SER A 21 22.31 30.94 -15.36
N GLY A 22 21.43 29.92 -15.47
CA GLY A 22 21.10 29.07 -14.34
C GLY A 22 22.41 28.59 -13.74
N LYS A 23 22.69 28.98 -12.50
CA LYS A 23 23.78 28.43 -11.71
C LYS A 23 23.32 27.03 -11.29
N ASP A 24 23.24 26.12 -12.24
CA ASP A 24 22.85 24.74 -11.97
C ASP A 24 24.04 24.11 -11.24
N LYS A 25 24.02 24.22 -9.91
CA LYS A 25 25.03 23.63 -9.02
C LYS A 25 25.08 22.10 -9.16
N CYS A 26 24.09 21.49 -9.80
CA CYS A 26 23.99 20.04 -10.00
C CYS A 26 24.56 19.54 -11.34
N LEU A 27 24.98 20.40 -12.29
CA LEU A 27 25.49 19.91 -13.59
C LEU A 27 26.91 19.30 -13.53
N ASN A 28 27.63 19.48 -12.43
CA ASN A 28 29.01 19.00 -12.26
C ASN A 28 29.24 18.25 -10.95
N SER A 29 28.18 17.75 -10.31
CA SER A 29 28.32 16.93 -9.11
C SER A 29 27.90 15.50 -9.42
N ASP A 30 28.81 14.55 -9.20
CA ASP A 30 28.50 13.12 -9.14
C ASP A 30 27.68 12.75 -7.88
N ASP A 31 27.32 13.74 -7.05
CA ASP A 31 26.41 13.54 -5.92
C ASP A 31 24.97 13.31 -6.42
N ILE A 32 24.61 12.02 -6.45
CA ILE A 32 23.24 11.51 -6.52
C ILE A 32 22.29 12.26 -5.56
N ASN A 33 22.82 12.80 -4.46
CA ASN A 33 22.06 13.54 -3.45
C ASN A 33 21.41 14.83 -3.99
N CYS A 34 21.92 15.46 -5.06
CA CYS A 34 21.29 16.64 -5.69
C CYS A 34 19.92 16.29 -6.31
N TYR A 35 19.70 15.04 -6.72
CA TYR A 35 18.46 14.57 -7.32
C TYR A 35 17.44 14.06 -6.31
N ILE A 36 17.90 13.62 -5.13
CA ILE A 36 17.04 13.10 -4.07
C ILE A 36 16.40 14.25 -3.27
N GLU A 37 17.05 15.41 -3.21
CA GLU A 37 16.64 16.52 -2.33
C GLU A 37 15.45 17.35 -2.86
N SER A 38 14.89 17.05 -4.04
CA SER A 38 13.65 17.68 -4.50
C SER A 38 12.55 16.65 -4.77
N HIS A 39 11.80 16.30 -3.72
CA HIS A 39 10.49 15.63 -3.79
C HIS A 39 10.47 14.39 -4.70
N ASN A 40 10.89 13.25 -4.16
CA ASN A 40 10.63 11.97 -4.82
C ASN A 40 9.22 11.48 -4.42
N PRO A 41 8.21 11.61 -5.29
CA PRO A 41 6.83 11.24 -4.94
C PRO A 41 6.68 9.74 -4.64
N PHE A 42 7.58 8.89 -5.13
CA PHE A 42 7.57 7.46 -4.82
C PHE A 42 8.09 7.18 -3.41
N ALA A 43 9.16 7.88 -2.99
CA ALA A 43 9.67 7.75 -1.63
C ALA A 43 8.66 8.29 -0.61
N GLU A 44 8.03 9.43 -0.92
CA GLU A 44 6.95 10.00 -0.11
C GLU A 44 5.75 9.04 -0.04
N GLY A 45 5.31 8.48 -1.16
CA GLY A 45 4.21 7.50 -1.19
C GLY A 45 4.50 6.24 -0.37
N LEU A 46 5.72 5.71 -0.44
CA LEU A 46 6.12 4.53 0.34
C LEU A 46 6.16 4.82 1.85
N LEU A 47 6.59 6.02 2.25
CA LEU A 47 6.60 6.43 3.65
C LEU A 47 5.17 6.60 4.20
N MET A 48 4.26 7.19 3.41
CA MET A 48 2.85 7.31 3.79
C MET A 48 2.18 5.93 3.91
N ASP A 49 2.50 5.00 3.01
CA ASP A 49 1.99 3.63 3.05
C ASP A 49 2.53 2.83 4.26
N GLU A 50 3.81 3.03 4.63
CA GLU A 50 4.37 2.48 5.87
C GLU A 50 3.71 3.06 7.13
N GLU A 51 3.37 4.36 7.13
CA GLU A 51 2.64 4.99 8.22
C GLU A 51 1.23 4.41 8.37
N VAL A 52 0.52 4.20 7.26
CA VAL A 52 -0.83 3.61 7.25
C VAL A 52 -0.84 2.16 7.72
N ARG A 53 0.13 1.34 7.31
CA ARG A 53 0.24 -0.07 7.76
C ARG A 53 0.52 -0.23 9.25
N ASN A 54 1.10 0.78 9.88
CA ASN A 54 1.46 0.75 11.30
C ASN A 54 0.43 1.46 12.19
N LEU A 55 -0.70 1.91 11.65
CA LEU A 55 -1.78 2.51 12.44
C LEU A 55 -2.38 1.50 13.42
N SER A 56 -2.45 1.89 14.69
CA SER A 56 -3.20 1.15 15.71
C SER A 56 -4.64 1.66 15.78
N LEU A 57 -5.56 0.84 16.31
CA LEU A 57 -6.94 1.26 16.52
C LEU A 57 -7.05 2.45 17.49
N GLU A 58 -6.10 2.59 18.41
CA GLU A 58 -6.01 3.73 19.33
C GLU A 58 -5.62 5.04 18.64
N ASP A 59 -5.06 4.98 17.43
CA ASP A 59 -4.65 6.16 16.65
C ASP A 59 -5.79 6.70 15.76
N ILE A 60 -6.94 6.02 15.72
CA ILE A 60 -8.11 6.39 14.91
C ILE A 60 -9.06 7.27 15.73
N ASP A 61 -9.14 8.55 15.38
CA ASP A 61 -10.13 9.47 15.95
C ASP A 61 -11.53 9.22 15.33
N LEU A 62 -12.45 8.71 16.16
CA LEU A 62 -13.85 8.51 15.80
C LEU A 62 -14.62 9.83 15.99
N ILE A 63 -15.05 10.43 14.88
CA ILE A 63 -15.89 11.64 14.91
C ILE A 63 -17.35 11.20 14.90
N GLU A 64 -18.05 11.38 16.02
CA GLU A 64 -19.49 11.18 16.11
C GLU A 64 -20.20 12.45 15.63
N GLU A 65 -20.79 12.42 14.44
CA GLU A 65 -21.68 13.48 13.98
C GLU A 65 -23.10 13.25 14.54
N GLU A 66 -23.50 14.10 15.49
CA GLU A 66 -24.87 14.12 16.00
C GLU A 66 -25.77 14.90 15.02
N GLU A 67 -26.46 14.19 14.13
CA GLU A 67 -27.53 14.77 13.31
C GLU A 67 -28.85 14.85 14.10
N GLU A 68 -29.40 16.06 14.26
CA GLU A 68 -30.74 16.24 14.83
C GLU A 68 -31.83 15.79 13.84
N ILE A 69 -32.46 14.65 14.11
CA ILE A 69 -33.61 14.17 13.34
C ILE A 69 -34.91 14.75 13.92
N VAL A 70 -35.50 15.74 13.24
CA VAL A 70 -36.79 16.32 13.62
C VAL A 70 -37.94 15.59 12.90
N LEU A 71 -38.68 14.76 13.64
CA LEU A 71 -39.74 13.92 13.07
C LEU A 71 -41.08 14.65 12.84
N ASN A 72 -41.28 15.86 13.37
CA ASN A 72 -42.53 16.63 13.30
C ASN A 72 -43.78 15.92 13.87
N PHE A 73 -43.62 14.85 14.65
CA PHE A 73 -44.68 14.22 15.45
C PHE A 73 -44.08 13.52 16.68
N ASP A 74 -44.92 13.20 17.67
CA ASP A 74 -44.51 12.42 18.84
C ASP A 74 -44.56 10.91 18.53
N PRO A 75 -43.40 10.21 18.50
CA PRO A 75 -43.37 8.77 18.23
C PRO A 75 -43.78 7.93 19.45
N THR A 76 -43.79 8.48 20.67
CA THR A 76 -44.02 7.75 21.93
C THR A 76 -45.23 6.81 21.90
N PRO A 77 -46.42 7.20 21.36
CA PRO A 77 -47.60 6.34 21.34
C PRO A 77 -47.47 5.11 20.43
N TYR A 78 -46.51 5.11 19.52
CA TYR A 78 -46.29 4.07 18.52
C TYR A 78 -45.13 3.13 18.90
N LEU A 79 -44.40 3.43 19.97
CA LEU A 79 -43.29 2.62 20.42
C LEU A 79 -43.77 1.47 21.33
N PRO A 80 -43.20 0.26 21.19
CA PRO A 80 -43.48 -0.84 22.11
C PRO A 80 -43.16 -0.48 23.56
N LEU A 81 -43.80 -1.17 24.49
CA LEU A 81 -43.43 -1.11 25.90
C LEU A 81 -41.96 -1.53 26.06
N ASP A 82 -41.18 -0.76 26.82
CA ASP A 82 -39.73 -0.95 27.03
C ASP A 82 -38.85 -0.81 25.78
N PHE A 83 -39.31 -0.07 24.76
CA PHE A 83 -38.49 0.30 23.62
C PHE A 83 -37.27 1.12 24.05
N ASN A 84 -36.10 0.69 23.60
CA ASN A 84 -34.84 1.42 23.76
C ASN A 84 -34.13 1.43 22.42
N ALA A 85 -34.06 2.61 21.79
CA ALA A 85 -33.44 2.81 20.48
C ALA A 85 -31.96 2.41 20.45
N TYR A 86 -31.26 2.52 21.58
CA TYR A 86 -29.83 2.25 21.70
C TYR A 86 -29.52 0.81 22.13
N ARG A 87 -30.54 -0.02 22.35
CA ARG A 87 -30.32 -1.41 22.79
C ARG A 87 -29.61 -2.20 21.69
N GLY A 88 -28.38 -2.61 21.96
CA GLY A 88 -27.55 -3.38 21.01
C GLY A 88 -26.81 -2.53 19.98
N MET A 89 -26.91 -1.19 20.03
CA MET A 89 -26.11 -0.27 19.21
C MET A 89 -24.72 0.04 19.79
N GLY A 90 -24.20 -0.82 20.68
CA GLY A 90 -22.81 -0.68 21.10
C GLY A 90 -21.89 -0.98 19.92
N PHE A 91 -21.10 0.01 19.51
CA PHE A 91 -20.06 -0.18 18.52
C PHE A 91 -18.92 -0.96 19.19
N ASP A 92 -18.72 -2.20 18.74
CA ASP A 92 -17.71 -3.10 19.29
C ASP A 92 -16.55 -3.20 18.31
N LEU A 93 -15.45 -2.51 18.63
CA LEU A 93 -14.23 -2.48 17.82
C LEU A 93 -13.67 -3.89 17.59
N THR A 94 -13.92 -4.84 18.50
CA THR A 94 -13.46 -6.23 18.34
C THR A 94 -14.19 -7.00 17.24
N LYS A 95 -15.32 -6.45 16.72
CA LYS A 95 -16.06 -7.01 15.59
C LYS A 95 -15.59 -6.46 14.24
N ILE A 96 -14.69 -5.48 14.21
CA ILE A 96 -14.11 -4.97 12.97
C ILE A 96 -13.12 -6.01 12.47
N VAL A 97 -13.43 -6.61 11.32
CA VAL A 97 -12.50 -7.51 10.61
C VAL A 97 -11.65 -6.64 9.69
N VAL A 98 -10.38 -6.44 10.05
CA VAL A 98 -9.39 -5.85 9.15
C VAL A 98 -9.02 -6.91 8.12
N MET A 99 -9.40 -6.68 6.86
CA MET A 99 -9.00 -7.53 5.75
C MET A 99 -7.83 -6.87 5.04
N GLU A 100 -6.69 -7.56 5.03
CA GLU A 100 -5.54 -7.17 4.20
C GLU A 100 -5.91 -7.49 2.75
N MET A 101 -6.21 -6.44 1.97
CA MET A 101 -6.41 -6.59 0.54
C MET A 101 -5.02 -6.61 -0.12
N GLU A 102 -4.67 -7.73 -0.76
CA GLU A 102 -3.56 -7.75 -1.72
C GLU A 102 -3.96 -6.86 -2.91
N GLU A 103 -3.57 -5.59 -2.86
CA GLU A 103 -3.71 -4.70 -4.00
C GLU A 103 -2.67 -5.07 -5.06
N GLU A 104 -3.15 -5.45 -6.24
CA GLU A 104 -2.28 -5.61 -7.40
C GLU A 104 -1.73 -4.22 -7.78
N ILE A 105 -0.42 -4.02 -7.59
CA ILE A 105 0.24 -2.74 -7.90
C ILE A 105 0.28 -2.58 -9.43
N VAL A 106 -0.71 -1.88 -9.98
CA VAL A 106 -0.74 -1.50 -11.39
C VAL A 106 0.02 -0.20 -11.58
N LEU A 107 1.26 -0.29 -12.06
CA LEU A 107 2.16 0.86 -12.26
C LEU A 107 1.66 1.87 -13.30
N GLY A 108 0.70 1.51 -14.15
CA GLY A 108 0.15 2.38 -15.20
C GLY A 108 1.10 2.64 -16.37
N PHE A 109 2.28 2.00 -16.39
CA PHE A 109 3.23 1.99 -17.50
C PHE A 109 3.91 0.62 -17.61
N ASP A 110 4.52 0.36 -18.76
CA ASP A 110 5.37 -0.83 -18.95
C ASP A 110 6.77 -0.56 -18.40
N PRO A 111 7.17 -1.14 -17.24
CA PRO A 111 8.48 -0.91 -16.66
C PRO A 111 9.61 -1.42 -17.57
N ALA A 112 9.37 -2.38 -18.46
CA ALA A 112 10.38 -2.88 -19.37
C ALA A 112 10.92 -1.80 -20.33
N GLN A 113 10.12 -0.77 -20.64
CA GLN A 113 10.55 0.35 -21.49
C GLN A 113 11.62 1.23 -20.85
N TYR A 114 11.76 1.18 -19.53
CA TYR A 114 12.66 2.04 -18.75
C TYR A 114 13.86 1.28 -18.20
N LEU A 115 13.95 -0.04 -18.44
CA LEU A 115 15.09 -0.84 -18.02
C LEU A 115 16.25 -0.71 -19.02
N PRO A 116 17.51 -0.67 -18.55
CA PRO A 116 18.68 -0.68 -19.43
C PRO A 116 18.69 -1.89 -20.38
N ILE A 117 19.29 -1.71 -21.55
CA ILE A 117 19.48 -2.82 -22.52
C ILE A 117 20.29 -3.93 -21.84
N GLY A 118 19.72 -5.14 -21.79
CA GLY A 118 20.34 -6.30 -21.17
C GLY A 118 20.18 -6.37 -19.65
N PHE A 119 19.31 -5.56 -19.06
CA PHE A 119 18.98 -5.66 -17.64
C PHE A 119 18.48 -7.06 -17.28
N ASN A 120 19.07 -7.62 -16.22
CA ASN A 120 18.69 -8.89 -15.64
C ASN A 120 18.61 -8.74 -14.12
N ALA A 121 17.39 -8.76 -13.58
CA ALA A 121 17.14 -8.63 -12.14
C ALA A 121 17.82 -9.73 -11.30
N TYR A 122 18.15 -10.86 -11.93
CA TYR A 122 18.78 -12.02 -11.29
C TYR A 122 20.30 -12.06 -11.48
N GLN A 123 20.90 -11.07 -12.15
CA GLN A 123 22.34 -11.06 -12.35
C GLN A 123 23.07 -10.93 -11.01
N GLY A 124 23.90 -11.92 -10.69
CA GLY A 124 24.64 -11.98 -9.43
C GLY A 124 23.86 -12.59 -8.26
N MET A 125 22.61 -13.03 -8.47
CA MET A 125 21.91 -13.87 -7.49
C MET A 125 22.39 -15.32 -7.60
N GLU A 126 22.80 -15.90 -6.48
CA GLU A 126 23.11 -17.32 -6.39
C GLU A 126 21.95 -18.06 -5.71
N LEU A 127 21.46 -19.12 -6.35
CA LEU A 127 20.48 -20.01 -5.75
C LEU A 127 21.17 -20.81 -4.63
N ASN A 128 20.91 -20.46 -3.38
CA ASN A 128 21.34 -21.24 -2.24
C ASN A 128 20.20 -22.15 -1.77
N LEU A 129 20.31 -23.45 -2.05
CA LEU A 129 19.32 -24.44 -1.64
C LEU A 129 19.15 -24.51 -0.11
N ASN A 130 20.15 -24.11 0.67
CA ASN A 130 20.04 -24.05 2.13
C ASN A 130 19.10 -22.93 2.62
N ASN A 131 18.76 -21.96 1.77
CA ASN A 131 17.80 -20.91 2.09
C ASN A 131 16.35 -21.33 1.80
N ILE A 132 16.14 -22.50 1.18
CA ILE A 132 14.81 -23.02 0.89
C ILE A 132 14.33 -23.78 2.11
N ILE A 133 13.30 -23.24 2.76
CA ILE A 133 12.56 -23.94 3.81
C ILE A 133 11.50 -24.79 3.10
N ILE A 134 11.60 -26.11 3.26
CA ILE A 134 10.55 -27.03 2.80
C ILE A 134 9.53 -27.12 3.93
N GLU A 135 8.37 -26.53 3.72
CA GLU A 135 7.22 -26.75 4.60
C GLU A 135 6.54 -28.05 4.16
N GLU A 136 6.67 -29.10 4.98
CA GLU A 136 5.92 -30.34 4.80
C GLU A 136 4.48 -30.08 5.28
N ILE A 137 3.57 -29.95 4.32
CA ILE A 137 2.14 -29.84 4.63
C ILE A 137 1.69 -31.26 5.01
N GLU A 138 1.46 -31.49 6.30
CA GLU A 138 0.76 -32.69 6.76
C GLU A 138 -0.70 -32.61 6.26
N GLU A 139 -0.95 -33.20 5.09
CA GLU A 139 -2.32 -33.41 4.62
C GLU A 139 -2.93 -34.58 5.38
N GLU A 140 -4.06 -34.35 6.03
CA GLU A 140 -4.89 -35.42 6.60
C GLU A 140 -5.47 -36.25 5.46
N ILE A 141 -4.92 -37.45 5.25
CA ILE A 141 -5.38 -38.37 4.22
C ILE A 141 -6.66 -39.06 4.71
N ASP A 142 -7.82 -38.57 4.28
CA ASP A 142 -9.08 -39.29 4.42
C ASP A 142 -9.16 -40.41 3.36
N LEU A 143 -9.00 -41.64 3.81
CA LEU A 143 -9.05 -42.83 2.95
C LEU A 143 -10.50 -43.22 2.59
N GLY A 144 -11.51 -42.57 3.18
CA GLY A 144 -12.92 -42.91 2.98
C GLY A 144 -13.33 -44.26 3.58
N PHE A 145 -12.46 -44.88 4.39
CA PHE A 145 -12.75 -46.10 5.13
C PHE A 145 -11.95 -46.18 6.44
N GLU A 146 -12.51 -46.90 7.41
CA GLU A 146 -11.80 -47.21 8.66
C GLU A 146 -10.70 -48.24 8.40
N VAL A 147 -9.44 -47.79 8.42
CA VAL A 147 -8.25 -48.63 8.19
C VAL A 147 -8.22 -49.83 9.14
N MET A 148 -8.66 -49.65 10.38
CA MET A 148 -8.70 -50.71 11.41
C MET A 148 -9.47 -51.96 10.97
N ASN A 149 -10.47 -51.83 10.09
CA ASN A 149 -11.25 -52.97 9.60
C ASN A 149 -10.49 -53.88 8.64
N TYR A 150 -9.37 -53.41 8.09
CA TYR A 150 -8.54 -54.15 7.14
C TYR A 150 -7.21 -54.62 7.74
N LEU A 151 -6.95 -54.31 9.01
CA LEU A 151 -5.74 -54.73 9.70
C LEU A 151 -5.89 -56.15 10.27
N PRO A 152 -4.83 -56.98 10.24
CA PRO A 152 -4.85 -58.29 10.87
C PRO A 152 -5.22 -58.21 12.36
N LYS A 153 -5.86 -59.27 12.88
CA LYS A 153 -6.21 -59.32 14.30
C LYS A 153 -4.95 -59.28 15.16
N GLY A 154 -4.86 -58.29 16.04
CA GLY A 154 -3.69 -58.07 16.89
C GLY A 154 -2.56 -57.30 16.22
N PHE A 155 -2.82 -56.63 15.09
CA PHE A 155 -1.88 -55.70 14.48
C PHE A 155 -1.55 -54.55 15.43
N ASP A 156 -0.27 -54.29 15.58
CA ASP A 156 0.28 -53.17 16.34
C ASP A 156 1.34 -52.49 15.46
N ALA A 157 1.09 -51.23 15.07
CA ALA A 157 1.99 -50.46 14.22
C ALA A 157 3.34 -50.16 14.89
N TYR A 158 3.43 -50.36 16.21
CA TYR A 158 4.60 -50.07 17.03
C TYR A 158 5.28 -51.32 17.60
N ALA A 159 4.80 -52.52 17.24
CA ALA A 159 5.50 -53.75 17.57
C ALA A 159 6.85 -53.80 16.83
N LYS A 160 7.94 -53.86 17.60
CA LYS A 160 9.32 -53.97 17.10
C LYS A 160 9.66 -55.37 16.58
#